data_AF-A0A828LJW1-F1
#
_entry.id   AF-A0A828LJW1-F1
#
_cell.length_a   1.000
_cell.length_b   1.000
_cell.length_c   1.000
_cell.angle_alpha   90.00
_cell.angle_beta   90.00
_cell.angle_gamma   90.00
#
_symmetry.space_group_name_H-M   'P 1'
#
loop_
_entity.id
_entity.type
_entity.pdbx_description
1 polymer ?
#
loop_
_entity_poly.entity_id
_entity_poly.type
_entity_poly.pdbx_seq_one_letter_code
_entity_poly.pdbx_strand_id
1 'polypeptide(L)'
;MIINLIHQALDAHNFLKVHENDTTSFYVRENGTAIRFAVLHRLDNLMKPGDLNATINQSAPVAFISDPAFKKNCDLICIHHLDKLAEFKNYEEQIFEIEEDPHFYKKYVLYYSDTEVEAIKELNFTNLNELISDKKHFDAYKKEPTSATKYSAVAKIFIKLPFLELNINKVELVPLRLQIEEAVAEADLTKTYKTIQKHGQLNAEDLIKELISDELANIQN
;
A
#
# COMPACT_ATOMS: atom_id res chain seq x y z
N MET A 1 -13.34 16.96 2.60
CA MET A 1 -12.00 17.08 1.98
C MET A 1 -11.46 15.74 1.48
N ILE A 2 -11.20 14.74 2.34
CA ILE A 2 -10.71 13.41 1.90
C ILE A 2 -11.58 12.78 0.82
N ILE A 3 -12.92 12.87 0.97
CA ILE A 3 -13.87 12.42 -0.05
C ILE A 3 -13.59 13.06 -1.42
N ASN A 4 -13.23 14.34 -1.47
CA ASN A 4 -12.88 15.02 -2.72
C ASN A 4 -11.57 14.49 -3.31
N LEU A 5 -10.56 14.20 -2.49
CA LEU A 5 -9.32 13.56 -2.97
C LEU A 5 -9.58 12.19 -3.58
N ILE A 6 -10.45 11.40 -2.96
CA ILE A 6 -10.83 10.08 -3.47
C ILE A 6 -11.69 10.20 -4.73
N HIS A 7 -12.54 11.22 -4.82
CA HIS A 7 -13.27 11.52 -6.05
C HIS A 7 -12.31 11.84 -7.21
N GLN A 8 -11.33 12.72 -6.99
CA GLN A 8 -10.29 13.02 -7.99
C GLN A 8 -9.50 11.77 -8.40
N ALA A 9 -9.21 10.89 -7.45
CA ALA A 9 -8.57 9.61 -7.71
C ALA A 9 -9.45 8.69 -8.58
N LEU A 10 -10.73 8.56 -8.25
CA LEU A 10 -11.68 7.77 -9.03
C LEU A 10 -11.79 8.30 -10.47
N ASP A 11 -11.93 9.62 -10.62
CA ASP A 11 -11.98 10.29 -11.93
C ASP A 11 -10.71 10.04 -12.75
N ALA A 12 -9.53 10.20 -12.13
CA ALA A 12 -8.24 9.94 -12.79
C ALA A 12 -8.06 8.47 -13.23
N HIS A 13 -8.77 7.54 -12.59
CA HIS A 13 -8.78 6.12 -12.93
C HIS A 13 -9.99 5.70 -13.77
N ASN A 14 -10.67 6.66 -14.41
CA ASN A 14 -11.81 6.49 -15.33
C ASN A 14 -13.07 5.89 -14.70
N PHE A 15 -13.26 6.07 -13.40
CA PHE A 15 -14.53 5.78 -12.75
C PHE A 15 -15.49 6.95 -12.96
N LEU A 16 -16.63 6.69 -13.60
CA LEU A 16 -17.68 7.68 -13.82
C LEU A 16 -18.66 7.65 -12.65
N LYS A 17 -18.94 8.82 -12.04
CA LYS A 17 -19.95 8.95 -11.01
C LYS A 17 -21.36 8.84 -11.62
N VAL A 18 -22.14 7.87 -11.17
CA VAL A 18 -23.48 7.56 -11.70
C VAL A 18 -24.57 8.11 -10.78
N HIS A 19 -24.37 8.03 -9.47
CA HIS A 19 -25.34 8.48 -8.49
C HIS A 19 -24.62 8.97 -7.22
N GLU A 20 -25.23 9.92 -6.53
CA GLU A 20 -24.75 10.45 -5.26
C GLU A 20 -25.93 10.85 -4.38
N ASN A 21 -25.79 10.60 -3.09
CA ASN A 21 -26.62 11.13 -2.03
C ASN A 21 -25.72 11.76 -0.94
N ASP A 22 -26.30 12.22 0.16
CA ASP A 22 -25.59 12.97 1.22
C ASP A 22 -24.38 12.26 1.84
N THR A 23 -24.37 10.92 1.80
CA THR A 23 -23.31 10.09 2.42
C THR A 23 -22.61 9.16 1.45
N THR A 24 -23.19 8.90 0.28
CA THR A 24 -22.76 7.81 -0.61
C THR A 24 -22.70 8.25 -2.05
N SER A 25 -21.57 7.98 -2.70
CA SER A 25 -21.38 8.14 -4.14
C SER A 25 -21.13 6.79 -4.81
N PHE A 26 -21.74 6.58 -5.97
CA PHE A 26 -21.69 5.35 -6.76
C PHE A 26 -21.00 5.60 -8.08
N TYR A 27 -20.03 4.74 -8.40
CA TYR A 27 -19.20 4.87 -9.58
C TYR A 27 -19.13 3.57 -10.37
N VAL A 28 -18.95 3.71 -11.68
CA VAL A 28 -18.73 2.60 -12.60
C VAL A 28 -17.55 2.88 -13.51
N ARG A 29 -16.77 1.85 -13.80
CA ARG A 29 -15.73 1.87 -14.83
C ARG A 29 -15.93 0.69 -15.76
N GLU A 30 -16.11 0.99 -17.04
CA GLU A 30 -16.25 0.00 -18.09
C GLU A 30 -14.97 -0.03 -18.93
N ASN A 31 -14.43 -1.21 -19.16
CA ASN A 31 -13.29 -1.43 -20.04
C ASN A 31 -13.56 -2.67 -20.90
N GLY A 32 -14.08 -2.46 -22.10
CA GLY A 32 -14.55 -3.54 -22.97
C GLY A 32 -15.68 -4.33 -22.29
N THR A 33 -15.47 -5.63 -22.06
CA THR A 33 -16.44 -6.49 -21.37
C THR A 33 -16.28 -6.50 -19.85
N ALA A 34 -15.24 -5.85 -19.31
CA ALA A 34 -14.98 -5.80 -17.88
C ALA A 34 -15.65 -4.57 -17.27
N ILE A 35 -16.48 -4.78 -16.26
CA ILE A 35 -17.12 -3.72 -15.47
C ILE A 35 -16.60 -3.80 -14.04
N ARG A 36 -16.15 -2.65 -13.50
CA ARG A 36 -15.83 -2.48 -12.09
C ARG A 36 -16.71 -1.41 -11.50
N PHE A 37 -17.11 -1.62 -10.26
CA PHE A 37 -17.87 -0.65 -9.49
C PHE A 37 -17.04 -0.14 -8.33
N ALA A 38 -17.30 1.09 -7.92
CA ALA A 38 -16.77 1.62 -6.68
C ALA A 38 -17.88 2.36 -5.95
N VAL A 39 -17.92 2.23 -4.63
CA VAL A 39 -18.84 2.97 -3.77
C VAL A 39 -18.01 3.70 -2.73
N LEU A 40 -18.20 5.01 -2.64
CA LEU A 40 -17.57 5.84 -1.64
C LEU A 40 -18.64 6.23 -0.62
N HIS A 41 -18.50 5.76 0.63
CA HIS A 41 -19.51 5.93 1.67
C HIS A 41 -18.92 6.58 2.92
N ARG A 42 -19.51 7.68 3.41
CA ARG A 42 -19.13 8.31 4.68
C ARG A 42 -19.81 7.58 5.84
N LEU A 43 -19.00 7.06 6.77
CA LEU A 43 -19.45 6.47 8.02
C LEU A 43 -19.32 7.49 9.15
N ASP A 44 -20.44 8.09 9.53
CA ASP A 44 -20.50 8.94 10.73
C ASP A 44 -20.29 8.10 12.00
N ASN A 45 -20.71 6.83 11.99
CA ASN A 45 -20.40 5.83 13.02
C ASN A 45 -20.10 4.48 12.35
N LEU A 46 -19.24 3.67 12.97
CA LEU A 46 -19.10 2.27 12.57
C LEU A 46 -20.39 1.50 12.85
N MET A 47 -20.69 0.54 11.98
CA MET A 47 -21.89 -0.29 12.04
C MET A 47 -21.56 -1.73 11.68
N LYS A 48 -22.46 -2.66 11.99
CA LYS A 48 -22.24 -4.06 11.67
C LYS A 48 -22.20 -4.29 10.16
N PRO A 49 -21.46 -5.28 9.66
CA PRO A 49 -21.33 -5.52 8.22
C PRO A 49 -22.68 -5.76 7.52
N GLY A 50 -23.61 -6.47 8.18
CA GLY A 50 -24.95 -6.69 7.66
C GLY A 50 -25.76 -5.40 7.46
N ASP A 51 -25.66 -4.46 8.40
CA ASP A 51 -26.35 -3.16 8.34
C ASP A 51 -25.72 -2.27 7.26
N LEU A 52 -24.40 -2.28 7.14
CA LEU A 52 -23.68 -1.60 6.06
C LEU A 52 -24.11 -2.13 4.70
N ASN A 53 -24.13 -3.46 4.53
CA ASN A 53 -24.56 -4.10 3.30
C ASN A 53 -26.00 -3.71 2.95
N ALA A 54 -26.93 -3.71 3.92
CA ALA A 54 -28.30 -3.29 3.71
C ALA A 54 -28.38 -1.82 3.27
N THR A 55 -27.66 -0.93 3.94
CA THR A 55 -27.62 0.51 3.67
C THR A 55 -27.13 0.80 2.24
N ILE A 56 -26.04 0.16 1.81
CA ILE A 56 -25.50 0.34 0.46
C ILE A 56 -26.47 -0.23 -0.59
N ASN A 57 -27.05 -1.40 -0.35
CA ASN A 57 -28.03 -1.99 -1.27
C ASN A 57 -29.29 -1.13 -1.45
N GLN A 58 -29.78 -0.52 -0.38
CA GLN A 58 -30.96 0.35 -0.42
C GLN A 58 -30.67 1.68 -1.13
N SER A 59 -29.44 2.17 -1.02
CA SER A 59 -29.00 3.44 -1.62
C SER A 59 -28.52 3.29 -3.07
N ALA A 60 -28.28 2.06 -3.54
CA ALA A 60 -27.74 1.81 -4.86
C ALA A 60 -28.77 2.11 -5.97
N PRO A 61 -28.35 2.71 -7.10
CA PRO A 61 -29.24 2.93 -8.22
C PRO A 61 -29.68 1.59 -8.83
N VAL A 62 -30.90 1.55 -9.39
CA VAL A 62 -31.50 0.32 -9.98
C VAL A 62 -30.57 -0.34 -11.00
N ALA A 63 -29.88 0.47 -11.82
CA ALA A 63 -28.92 -0.02 -12.83
C ALA A 63 -27.78 -0.87 -12.23
N PHE A 64 -27.32 -0.54 -11.02
CA PHE A 64 -26.26 -1.29 -10.33
C PHE A 64 -26.83 -2.57 -9.72
N ILE A 65 -28.02 -2.49 -9.10
CA ILE A 65 -28.67 -3.65 -8.47
C ILE A 65 -29.03 -4.72 -9.52
N SER A 66 -29.40 -4.30 -10.73
CA SER A 66 -29.69 -5.22 -11.84
C SER A 66 -28.45 -5.93 -12.41
N ASP A 67 -27.25 -5.37 -12.17
CA ASP A 67 -26.01 -5.99 -12.63
C ASP A 67 -25.51 -7.02 -11.60
N PRO A 68 -25.41 -8.32 -11.96
CA PRO A 68 -24.96 -9.35 -11.03
C PRO A 68 -23.50 -9.18 -10.59
N ALA A 69 -22.68 -8.44 -11.34
CA ALA A 69 -21.31 -8.14 -10.99
C ALA A 69 -21.19 -7.07 -9.90
N PHE A 70 -22.19 -6.20 -9.69
CA PHE A 70 -22.10 -5.13 -8.69
C PHE A 70 -21.77 -5.66 -7.29
N LYS A 71 -22.47 -6.72 -6.85
CA LYS A 71 -22.23 -7.29 -5.52
C LYS A 71 -20.92 -8.07 -5.38
N LYS A 72 -20.25 -8.43 -6.48
CA LYS A 72 -19.02 -9.25 -6.50
C LYS A 72 -17.76 -8.45 -6.86
N ASN A 73 -17.91 -7.46 -7.73
CA ASN A 73 -16.85 -6.69 -8.37
C ASN A 73 -16.97 -5.19 -8.05
N CYS A 74 -17.36 -4.87 -6.81
CA CYS A 74 -17.42 -3.51 -6.32
C CYS A 74 -16.45 -3.33 -5.15
N ASP A 75 -15.65 -2.28 -5.22
CA ASP A 75 -14.84 -1.81 -4.10
C ASP A 75 -15.69 -0.84 -3.27
N LEU A 76 -16.11 -1.25 -2.06
CA LEU A 76 -16.83 -0.41 -1.11
C LEU A 76 -15.82 0.25 -0.16
N ILE A 77 -15.67 1.55 -0.31
CA ILE A 77 -14.72 2.38 0.43
C ILE A 77 -15.50 3.21 1.45
N CYS A 78 -15.38 2.80 2.71
CA CYS A 78 -15.99 3.44 3.86
C CYS A 78 -15.03 4.44 4.49
N ILE A 79 -15.47 5.69 4.62
CA ILE A 79 -14.68 6.82 5.10
C ILE A 79 -15.12 7.12 6.53
N HIS A 80 -14.26 6.83 7.51
CA HIS A 80 -14.58 7.01 8.92
C HIS A 80 -13.64 8.05 9.57
N HIS A 81 -14.21 9.03 10.25
CA HIS A 81 -13.42 10.02 10.98
C HIS A 81 -13.15 9.54 12.40
N LEU A 82 -11.94 9.80 12.89
CA LEU A 82 -11.54 9.63 14.28
C LEU A 82 -11.15 10.99 14.85
N ASP A 83 -11.50 11.30 16.09
CA ASP A 83 -11.01 12.53 16.72
C ASP A 83 -9.48 12.49 16.86
N LYS A 84 -8.94 11.33 17.25
CA LYS A 84 -7.50 11.10 17.36
C LYS A 84 -7.11 9.74 16.82
N LEU A 85 -5.97 9.68 16.13
CA LEU A 85 -5.43 8.41 15.61
C LEU A 85 -5.21 7.36 16.71
N ALA A 86 -4.89 7.78 17.94
CA ALA A 86 -4.71 6.89 19.08
C ALA A 86 -5.98 6.09 19.44
N GLU A 87 -7.16 6.57 19.05
CA GLU A 87 -8.45 5.92 19.29
C GLU A 87 -8.70 4.75 18.34
N PHE A 88 -7.88 4.57 17.30
CA PHE A 88 -7.98 3.43 16.38
C PHE A 88 -8.11 2.09 17.11
N LYS A 89 -7.37 1.90 18.20
CA LYS A 89 -7.43 0.66 19.02
C LYS A 89 -8.81 0.35 19.58
N ASN A 90 -9.65 1.36 19.80
CA ASN A 90 -11.02 1.19 20.29
C ASN A 90 -11.97 0.72 19.18
N TYR A 91 -11.60 0.92 17.92
CA TYR A 91 -12.42 0.64 16.75
C TYR A 91 -11.86 -0.48 15.87
N GLU A 92 -10.64 -0.93 16.14
CA GLU A 92 -9.89 -1.92 15.35
C GLU A 92 -10.71 -3.18 15.06
N GLU A 93 -11.33 -3.77 16.09
CA GLU A 93 -12.14 -4.99 15.94
C GLU A 93 -13.36 -4.77 15.04
N GLN A 94 -14.07 -3.64 15.20
CA GLN A 94 -15.22 -3.30 14.35
C GLN A 94 -14.82 -3.01 12.90
N ILE A 95 -13.66 -2.37 12.71
CA ILE A 95 -13.09 -2.11 11.40
C ILE A 95 -12.77 -3.44 10.71
N PHE A 96 -12.11 -4.37 11.40
CA PHE A 96 -11.80 -5.69 10.86
C PHE A 96 -13.06 -6.51 10.58
N GLU A 97 -14.07 -6.46 11.44
CA GLU A 97 -15.35 -7.11 11.18
C GLU A 97 -15.99 -6.65 9.85
N ILE A 98 -15.89 -5.35 9.54
CA ILE A 98 -16.33 -4.79 8.25
C ILE A 98 -15.44 -5.29 7.10
N GLU A 99 -14.13 -5.15 7.20
CA GLU A 99 -13.21 -5.47 6.10
C GLU A 99 -13.16 -6.96 5.77
N GLU A 100 -13.32 -7.82 6.77
CA GLU A 100 -13.25 -9.28 6.63
C GLU A 100 -14.60 -9.93 6.30
N ASP A 101 -15.71 -9.20 6.33
CA ASP A 101 -17.03 -9.75 5.98
C ASP A 101 -17.06 -10.23 4.51
N PRO A 102 -17.27 -11.55 4.26
CA PRO A 102 -17.22 -12.12 2.93
C PRO A 102 -18.47 -11.83 2.09
N HIS A 103 -19.52 -11.25 2.68
CA HIS A 103 -20.79 -11.03 2.01
C HIS A 103 -20.81 -9.69 1.30
N PHE A 104 -20.92 -9.71 -0.02
CA PHE A 104 -21.08 -8.54 -0.89
C PHE A 104 -19.96 -7.51 -0.79
N TYR A 105 -19.47 -7.08 -1.95
CA TYR A 105 -18.44 -6.05 -2.09
C TYR A 105 -17.08 -6.44 -1.47
N LYS A 106 -16.02 -5.78 -1.91
CA LYS A 106 -14.73 -5.76 -1.23
C LYS A 106 -14.70 -4.51 -0.37
N LYS A 107 -14.66 -4.68 0.95
CA LYS A 107 -14.87 -3.58 1.89
C LYS A 107 -13.54 -3.06 2.40
N TYR A 108 -13.40 -1.74 2.38
CA TYR A 108 -12.20 -1.02 2.83
C TYR A 108 -12.65 0.10 3.74
N VAL A 109 -12.17 0.13 4.97
CA VAL A 109 -12.40 1.23 5.89
C VAL A 109 -11.15 2.12 5.90
N LEU A 110 -11.28 3.29 5.29
CA LEU A 110 -10.28 4.34 5.37
C LEU A 110 -10.65 5.27 6.54
N TYR A 111 -9.89 5.14 7.63
CA TYR A 111 -10.01 6.00 8.79
C TYR A 111 -8.95 7.11 8.82
N TYR A 112 -9.31 8.25 9.36
CA TYR A 112 -8.43 9.42 9.43
C TYR A 112 -8.72 10.27 10.66
N SER A 113 -7.67 10.89 11.22
CA SER A 113 -7.82 11.93 12.24
C SER A 113 -7.75 13.34 11.67
N ASP A 114 -8.20 14.33 12.44
CA ASP A 114 -8.10 15.76 12.07
C ASP A 114 -6.67 16.16 11.71
N THR A 115 -5.68 15.65 12.46
CA THR A 115 -4.26 15.89 12.17
C THR A 115 -3.83 15.35 10.81
N GLU A 116 -4.35 14.21 10.38
CA GLU A 116 -4.06 13.64 9.06
C GLU A 116 -4.75 14.42 7.96
N VAL A 117 -6.00 14.86 8.17
CA VAL A 117 -6.73 15.74 7.24
C VAL A 117 -5.95 17.02 7.02
N GLU A 118 -5.57 17.69 8.11
CA GLU A 118 -4.84 18.96 8.04
C GLU A 118 -3.48 18.80 7.35
N ALA A 119 -2.80 17.67 7.55
CA ALA A 119 -1.51 17.39 6.93
C ALA A 119 -1.58 17.32 5.39
N ILE A 120 -2.69 16.84 4.82
CA ILE A 120 -2.86 16.63 3.37
C ILE A 120 -3.86 17.61 2.72
N LYS A 121 -4.36 18.60 3.46
CA LYS A 121 -5.46 19.47 2.98
C LYS A 121 -5.20 20.29 1.74
N GLU A 122 -3.92 20.61 1.50
CA GLU A 122 -3.48 21.40 0.35
C GLU A 122 -3.07 20.54 -0.85
N LEU A 123 -3.09 19.21 -0.69
CA LEU A 123 -2.71 18.28 -1.74
C LEU A 123 -3.91 18.00 -2.65
N ASN A 124 -3.65 17.81 -3.93
CA ASN A 124 -4.58 17.19 -4.89
C ASN A 124 -4.09 15.77 -5.24
N PHE A 125 -4.86 15.03 -6.04
CA PHE A 125 -4.47 13.65 -6.41
C PHE A 125 -3.11 13.55 -7.12
N THR A 126 -2.72 14.54 -7.91
CA THR A 126 -1.38 14.57 -8.55
C THR A 126 -0.29 14.68 -7.50
N ASN A 127 -0.46 15.57 -6.52
CA ASN A 127 0.51 15.71 -5.43
C ASN A 127 0.59 14.46 -4.54
N LEU A 128 -0.53 13.75 -4.35
CA LEU A 128 -0.52 12.45 -3.66
C LEU A 128 0.37 11.43 -4.40
N ASN A 129 0.24 11.34 -5.72
CA ASN A 129 1.07 10.45 -6.55
C ASN A 129 2.56 10.80 -6.52
N GLU A 130 2.88 12.09 -6.59
CA GLU A 130 4.27 12.57 -6.50
C GLU A 130 4.87 12.22 -5.13
N LEU A 131 4.13 12.47 -4.04
CA LEU A 131 4.59 12.22 -2.69
C LEU A 131 4.83 10.73 -2.42
N ILE A 132 3.89 9.86 -2.81
CA ILE A 132 3.99 8.42 -2.54
C ILE A 132 5.08 7.74 -3.37
N SER A 133 5.47 8.34 -4.50
CA SER A 133 6.49 7.82 -5.41
C SER A 133 7.91 8.24 -5.01
N ASP A 134 8.06 9.12 -4.02
CA ASP A 134 9.36 9.59 -3.55
C ASP A 134 10.03 8.59 -2.59
N LYS A 135 11.14 8.01 -3.05
CA LYS A 135 11.95 7.05 -2.28
C LYS A 135 12.45 7.60 -0.94
N LYS A 136 12.82 8.88 -0.84
CA LYS A 136 13.31 9.46 0.43
C LYS A 136 12.21 9.50 1.48
N HIS A 137 11.00 9.87 1.06
CA HIS A 137 9.85 9.87 1.95
C HIS A 137 9.45 8.44 2.35
N PHE A 138 9.51 7.48 1.42
CA PHE A 138 9.33 6.06 1.72
C PHE A 138 10.37 5.53 2.73
N ASP A 139 11.66 5.82 2.52
CA ASP A 139 12.74 5.36 3.39
C ASP A 139 12.61 5.95 4.81
N ALA A 140 12.17 7.20 4.94
CA ALA A 140 11.86 7.81 6.23
C ALA A 140 10.67 7.12 6.92
N TYR A 141 9.58 6.88 6.18
CA TYR A 141 8.41 6.16 6.67
C TYR A 141 8.74 4.74 7.12
N LYS A 142 9.60 4.03 6.38
CA LYS A 142 10.03 2.66 6.74
C LYS A 142 10.76 2.61 8.08
N LYS A 143 11.52 3.64 8.43
CA LYS A 143 12.25 3.73 9.71
C LYS A 143 11.31 4.03 10.88
N GLU A 144 10.32 4.89 10.67
CA GLU A 144 9.37 5.32 11.69
C GLU A 144 7.92 5.28 11.18
N PRO A 145 7.33 4.09 10.99
CA PRO A 145 6.02 3.93 10.33
C PRO A 145 4.84 4.47 11.15
N THR A 146 5.03 4.70 12.44
CA THR A 146 4.02 5.24 13.37
C THR A 146 4.01 6.76 13.42
N SER A 147 4.96 7.43 12.75
CA SER A 147 5.03 8.89 12.70
C SER A 147 3.88 9.44 11.84
N ALA A 148 3.06 10.33 12.42
CA ALA A 148 1.93 10.97 11.75
C ALA A 148 2.41 12.04 10.77
N THR A 149 2.94 11.60 9.64
CA THR A 149 3.49 12.45 8.58
C THR A 149 2.49 12.63 7.43
N LYS A 150 2.73 13.61 6.54
CA LYS A 150 1.98 13.70 5.28
C LYS A 150 2.07 12.38 4.51
N TYR A 151 3.26 11.79 4.44
CA TYR A 151 3.49 10.53 3.73
C TYR A 151 2.69 9.37 4.32
N SER A 152 2.61 9.23 5.66
CA SER A 152 1.83 8.14 6.27
C SER A 152 0.35 8.23 5.96
N ALA A 153 -0.22 9.44 5.93
CA ALA A 153 -1.61 9.67 5.54
C ALA A 153 -1.85 9.28 4.07
N VAL A 154 -0.95 9.69 3.17
CA VAL A 154 -1.03 9.32 1.75
C VAL A 154 -0.84 7.82 1.54
N ALA A 155 0.13 7.19 2.22
CA ALA A 155 0.36 5.76 2.14
C ALA A 155 -0.87 4.96 2.56
N LYS A 156 -1.58 5.39 3.62
CA LYS A 156 -2.85 4.77 4.04
C LYS A 156 -3.91 4.80 2.94
N ILE A 157 -4.05 5.92 2.21
CA ILE A 157 -4.97 6.03 1.07
C ILE A 157 -4.59 5.01 -0.01
N PHE A 158 -3.32 4.93 -0.40
CA PHE A 158 -2.86 3.98 -1.43
C PHE A 158 -3.01 2.51 -1.02
N ILE A 159 -2.88 2.20 0.27
CA ILE A 159 -3.10 0.84 0.79
C ILE A 159 -4.59 0.47 0.77
N LYS A 160 -5.48 1.41 1.12
CA LYS A 160 -6.92 1.15 1.25
C LYS A 160 -7.70 1.27 -0.06
N LEU A 161 -7.14 1.88 -1.10
CA LEU A 161 -7.81 2.04 -2.40
C LEU A 161 -7.20 1.09 -3.46
N PRO A 162 -7.79 -0.10 -3.70
CA PRO A 162 -7.18 -1.15 -4.52
C PRO A 162 -7.12 -0.85 -6.03
N PHE A 163 -7.70 0.27 -6.48
CA PHE A 163 -7.63 0.71 -7.86
C PHE A 163 -6.48 1.70 -8.11
N LEU A 164 -5.82 2.18 -7.06
CA LEU A 164 -4.66 3.05 -7.17
C LEU A 164 -3.43 2.24 -7.56
N GLU A 165 -2.63 2.82 -8.44
CA GLU A 165 -1.36 2.25 -8.90
C GLU A 165 -0.22 3.17 -8.51
N LEU A 166 0.86 2.60 -7.97
CA LEU A 166 2.06 3.36 -7.61
C LEU A 166 2.91 3.60 -8.85
N ASN A 167 3.12 4.87 -9.18
CA ASN A 167 3.95 5.30 -10.30
C ASN A 167 5.43 5.35 -9.90
N ILE A 168 6.01 4.19 -9.61
CA ILE A 168 7.43 4.09 -9.26
C ILE A 168 8.25 3.92 -10.53
N ASN A 169 9.26 4.77 -10.71
CA ASN A 169 10.29 4.55 -11.70
C ASN A 169 10.98 3.22 -11.39
N LYS A 170 10.73 2.19 -12.21
CA LYS A 170 11.40 0.90 -12.10
C LYS A 170 12.90 1.14 -12.25
N VAL A 171 13.61 1.12 -11.12
CA VAL A 171 15.07 1.13 -11.14
C VAL A 171 15.52 -0.22 -11.66
N GLU A 172 16.49 -0.21 -12.57
CA GLU A 172 17.13 -1.42 -13.03
C GLU A 172 17.73 -2.14 -11.81
N LEU A 173 17.24 -3.34 -11.53
CA LEU A 173 17.72 -4.11 -10.38
C LEU A 173 19.15 -4.54 -10.69
N VAL A 174 20.11 -4.05 -9.92
CA VAL A 174 21.49 -4.53 -10.00
C VAL A 174 21.48 -6.03 -9.61
N PRO A 175 22.02 -6.93 -10.44
CA PRO A 175 22.14 -8.34 -10.10
C PRO A 175 22.77 -8.53 -8.71
N LEU A 176 22.16 -9.38 -7.86
CA LEU A 176 22.67 -9.65 -6.51
C LEU A 176 24.15 -10.06 -6.51
N ARG A 177 24.60 -10.75 -7.56
CA ARG A 177 26.00 -11.11 -7.73
C ARG A 177 26.92 -9.89 -7.76
N LEU A 178 26.55 -8.85 -8.52
CA LEU A 178 27.34 -7.61 -8.58
C LEU A 178 27.31 -6.88 -7.25
N GLN A 179 26.15 -6.83 -6.58
CA GLN A 179 26.05 -6.22 -5.25
C GLN A 179 26.92 -6.95 -4.21
N ILE A 180 27.01 -8.28 -4.28
CA ILE A 180 27.89 -9.08 -3.42
C ILE A 180 29.36 -8.81 -3.75
N GLU A 181 29.72 -8.80 -5.03
CA GLU A 181 31.10 -8.50 -5.48
C GLU A 181 31.53 -7.08 -5.03
N GLU A 182 30.66 -6.09 -5.15
CA GLU A 182 30.88 -4.72 -4.64
C GLU A 182 31.03 -4.68 -3.11
N ALA A 183 30.10 -5.26 -2.36
CA ALA A 183 30.15 -5.27 -0.90
C ALA A 183 31.39 -6.00 -0.35
N VAL A 184 31.80 -7.08 -1.01
CA VAL A 184 33.04 -7.82 -0.69
C VAL A 184 34.27 -6.96 -0.99
N ALA A 185 34.26 -6.21 -2.08
CA ALA A 185 35.36 -5.31 -2.43
C ALA A 185 35.45 -4.11 -1.47
N GLU A 186 34.32 -3.49 -1.10
CA GLU A 186 34.27 -2.41 -0.11
C GLU A 186 34.77 -2.85 1.27
N ALA A 187 34.57 -4.11 1.63
CA ALA A 187 35.10 -4.71 2.85
C ALA A 187 36.56 -5.19 2.75
N ASP A 188 37.21 -5.03 1.59
CA ASP A 188 38.55 -5.56 1.28
C ASP A 188 38.68 -7.09 1.41
N LEU A 189 37.56 -7.81 1.26
CA LEU A 189 37.47 -9.27 1.42
C LEU A 189 37.52 -10.05 0.09
N THR A 190 37.86 -9.39 -1.03
CA THR A 190 37.81 -9.99 -2.37
C THR A 190 38.60 -11.29 -2.47
N LYS A 191 39.79 -11.35 -1.87
CA LYS A 191 40.63 -12.56 -1.88
C LYS A 191 39.97 -13.69 -1.10
N THR A 192 39.58 -13.42 0.13
CA THR A 192 38.89 -14.36 1.03
C THR A 192 37.61 -14.91 0.39
N TYR A 193 36.80 -14.06 -0.23
CA TYR A 193 35.57 -14.45 -0.90
C TYR A 193 35.83 -15.40 -2.07
N LYS A 194 36.85 -15.14 -2.90
CA LYS A 194 37.26 -16.03 -4.00
C LYS A 194 37.75 -17.38 -3.47
N THR A 195 38.53 -17.39 -2.39
CA THR A 195 39.01 -18.63 -1.75
C THR A 195 37.84 -19.48 -1.24
N ILE A 196 36.83 -18.85 -0.63
CA ILE A 196 35.60 -19.53 -0.18
C ILE A 196 34.81 -20.08 -1.37
N GLN A 197 34.62 -19.30 -2.44
CA GLN A 197 33.92 -19.78 -3.64
C GLN A 197 34.62 -20.97 -4.31
N LYS A 198 35.96 -20.96 -4.35
CA LYS A 198 36.79 -22.03 -4.92
C LYS A 198 36.65 -23.36 -4.19
N HIS A 199 36.51 -23.33 -2.86
CA HIS A 199 36.51 -24.52 -2.02
C HIS A 199 35.15 -24.91 -1.43
N GLY A 200 34.13 -24.06 -1.59
CA GLY A 200 32.83 -24.16 -0.95
C GLY A 200 31.99 -25.39 -1.31
N GLN A 201 32.41 -26.22 -2.28
CA GLN A 201 31.71 -27.46 -2.62
C GLN A 201 32.42 -28.76 -2.22
N LEU A 202 33.71 -28.78 -1.84
CA LEU A 202 34.38 -30.09 -1.69
C LEU A 202 35.41 -30.29 -0.57
N ASN A 203 35.96 -29.27 0.13
CA ASN A 203 36.83 -29.60 1.27
C ASN A 203 37.12 -28.42 2.23
N ALA A 204 36.62 -28.50 3.47
CA ALA A 204 36.87 -27.49 4.49
C ALA A 204 38.34 -27.43 4.93
N GLU A 205 39.07 -28.55 4.88
CA GLU A 205 40.50 -28.57 5.23
C GLU A 205 41.36 -27.78 4.24
N ASP A 206 41.08 -27.88 2.95
CA ASP A 206 41.85 -27.18 1.92
C ASP A 206 41.56 -25.67 1.93
N LEU A 207 40.31 -25.30 2.24
CA LEU A 207 39.94 -23.91 2.53
C LEU A 207 40.75 -23.35 3.70
N ILE A 208 40.79 -24.07 4.83
CA ILE A 208 41.52 -23.62 6.03
C ILE A 208 43.02 -23.50 5.75
N LYS A 209 43.62 -24.46 5.04
CA LYS A 209 45.05 -24.41 4.68
C LYS A 209 45.40 -23.22 3.79
N GLU A 210 44.56 -22.92 2.79
CA GLU A 210 44.79 -21.79 1.88
C GLU A 210 44.65 -20.45 2.61
N LEU A 211 43.65 -20.31 3.50
CA LEU A 211 43.48 -19.11 4.33
C LEU A 211 44.65 -18.88 5.30
N ILE A 212 45.14 -19.93 5.97
CA ILE A 212 46.29 -19.82 6.88
C ILE A 212 47.56 -19.43 6.11
N SER A 213 47.77 -20.00 4.92
CA SER A 213 48.93 -19.70 4.08
C SER A 213 48.93 -18.25 3.60
N ASP A 214 47.74 -17.73 3.25
CA ASP A 214 47.56 -16.35 2.84
C ASP A 214 47.84 -15.35 3.97
N GLU A 215 47.40 -15.63 5.20
CA GLU A 215 47.70 -14.83 6.39
C GLU A 215 49.22 -14.82 6.69
N LEU A 216 49.87 -15.98 6.68
CA LEU A 216 51.31 -16.08 6.93
C LEU A 216 52.15 -15.33 5.88
N ALA A 217 51.72 -15.31 4.62
CA ALA A 217 52.38 -14.56 3.55
C ALA A 217 52.23 -13.04 3.70
N ASN A 218 51.10 -12.57 4.25
CA ASN A 218 50.89 -11.15 4.55
C ASN A 218 51.71 -10.65 5.76
N ILE A 219 52.08 -11.53 6.69
CA ILE A 219 52.91 -11.20 7.87
C ILE A 219 54.41 -11.09 7.49
N GLN A 220 54.83 -11.68 6.38
CA GLN A 220 56.24 -11.70 5.93
C GLN A 220 56.63 -10.53 5.01
N ASN A 221 55.69 -9.66 4.64
CA ASN A 221 55.93 -8.39 3.94
C ASN A 221 55.72 -7.19 4.86
#